data_AF-A0AA92NQW8-F1
#
_entry.id   AF-A0AA92NQW8-F1
#
_cell.length_a   1.000
_cell.length_b   1.000
_cell.length_c   1.000
_cell.angle_alpha   90.00
_cell.angle_beta   90.00
_cell.angle_gamma   90.00
#
_symmetry.space_group_name_H-M   'P 1'
#
loop_
_entity.id
_entity.type
_entity.pdbx_description
1 polymer ?
#
loop_
_entity_poly.entity_id
_entity_poly.type
_entity_poly.pdbx_seq_one_letter_code
_entity_poly.pdbx_strand_id
1 'polypeptide(L)' 'MILYSIIPMETVFENMEQVEKQELKEITVGHATMLIEQTGPFEGKIVRLISPDPQDYLKEQYAPGQKIQFQPEWLV' A
#
# COMPACT_ATOMS: atom_id res chain seq x y z
N MET A 1 -11.14 -13.74 -16.84
CA MET A 1 -11.76 -12.39 -16.73
C MET A 1 -11.44 -11.60 -18.00
N ILE A 2 -12.35 -10.74 -18.46
CA ILE A 2 -12.14 -9.85 -19.61
C ILE A 2 -12.18 -8.42 -19.08
N LEU A 3 -11.18 -7.60 -19.43
CA LEU A 3 -11.18 -6.16 -19.11
C LEU A 3 -11.90 -5.42 -20.25
N TYR A 4 -13.11 -4.91 -19.98
CA TYR A 4 -13.85 -4.08 -20.93
C TYR A 4 -13.58 -2.59 -20.62
N SER A 5 -12.81 -1.94 -21.49
CA SER A 5 -12.41 -0.54 -21.33
C SER A 5 -12.49 0.18 -22.67
N ILE A 6 -12.83 1.47 -22.63
CA ILE A 6 -12.70 2.37 -23.79
C ILE A 6 -11.26 2.87 -23.97
N ILE A 7 -10.40 2.64 -22.97
CA ILE A 7 -8.99 3.04 -22.98
C ILE A 7 -8.18 1.93 -23.69
N PRO A 8 -7.24 2.30 -24.60
CA PRO A 8 -6.36 1.34 -25.25
C PRO A 8 -5.61 0.47 -24.24
N MET A 9 -5.41 -0.81 -24.57
CA MET A 9 -4.78 -1.77 -23.67
C MET A 9 -3.33 -1.38 -23.36
N GLU A 10 -2.63 -0.78 -24.33
CA GLU A 10 -1.26 -0.27 -24.18
C GLU A 10 -1.19 0.80 -23.09
N THR A 11 -2.19 1.67 -23.00
CA THR A 11 -2.28 2.71 -21.97
C THR A 11 -2.67 2.14 -20.61
N VAL A 12 -3.58 1.16 -20.58
CA VAL A 12 -3.98 0.50 -19.32
C VAL A 12 -2.79 -0.21 -18.67
N PHE A 13 -1.97 -0.88 -19.46
CA PHE A 13 -0.81 -1.63 -18.98
C PHE A 13 0.49 -0.82 -18.98
N GLU A 14 0.41 0.48 -19.24
CA GLU A 14 1.56 1.36 -19.14
C GLU A 14 2.12 1.31 -17.70
N ASN A 15 3.44 1.20 -17.57
CA ASN A 15 4.14 1.08 -16.28
C ASN A 15 3.75 -0.14 -15.41
N MET A 16 3.11 -1.16 -15.97
CA MET A 16 2.77 -2.38 -15.21
C MET A 16 4.01 -3.03 -14.57
N GLU A 17 5.15 -3.01 -15.27
CA GLU A 17 6.45 -3.48 -14.76
C GLU A 17 6.97 -2.69 -13.54
N GLN A 18 6.57 -1.43 -13.36
CA GLN A 18 6.97 -0.64 -12.20
C GLN A 18 6.20 -1.07 -10.96
N VAL A 19 4.93 -1.44 -11.12
CA VAL A 19 4.08 -1.96 -10.04
C VAL A 19 4.60 -3.31 -9.53
N GLU A 20 5.07 -4.18 -10.44
CA GLU A 20 5.66 -5.47 -10.07
C GLU A 20 6.94 -5.35 -9.24
N LYS A 21 7.66 -4.23 -9.35
CA LYS A 21 8.90 -3.97 -8.59
C LYS A 21 8.65 -3.39 -7.21
N GLN A 22 7.40 -3.04 -6.88
CA GLN A 22 7.09 -2.51 -5.55
C GLN A 22 7.20 -3.62 -4.51
N GLU A 23 8.07 -3.44 -3.53
CA GLU A 23 8.14 -4.31 -2.36
C GLU A 23 6.96 -3.97 -1.44
N LEU A 24 5.83 -4.64 -1.68
CA LEU A 24 4.63 -4.49 -0.89
C LEU A 24 4.68 -5.38 0.35
N LYS A 25 4.43 -4.78 1.52
CA LYS A 25 4.39 -5.48 2.79
C LYS A 25 3.12 -5.13 3.57
N GLU A 26 2.48 -6.14 4.13
CA GLU A 26 1.40 -5.95 5.08
C GLU A 26 1.99 -5.80 6.49
N ILE A 27 1.62 -4.73 7.19
CA ILE A 27 2.06 -4.47 8.56
C ILE A 27 0.84 -4.16 9.44
N THR A 28 0.94 -4.48 10.72
CA THR A 28 -0.05 -4.09 11.72
C THR A 28 0.51 -2.97 12.59
N VAL A 29 -0.21 -1.86 12.68
CA VAL A 29 0.16 -0.72 13.52
C VAL A 29 -1.01 -0.41 14.46
N GLY A 30 -0.83 -0.69 15.74
CA GLY A 30 -1.92 -0.65 16.70
C GLY A 30 -2.97 -1.72 16.37
N HIS A 31 -4.20 -1.29 16.12
CA HIS A 31 -5.33 -2.17 15.78
C HIS A 31 -5.64 -2.23 14.28
N ALA A 32 -4.95 -1.43 13.46
CA ALA A 32 -5.20 -1.35 12.02
C ALA A 32 -4.09 -2.08 11.24
N THR A 33 -4.51 -2.81 10.21
CA THR A 33 -3.60 -3.43 9.26
C THR A 33 -3.48 -2.53 8.03
N MET A 34 -2.30 -2.47 7.43
CA MET A 34 -2.06 -1.66 6.26
C MET A 34 -1.06 -2.31 5.32
N LEU A 35 -1.28 -2.10 4.04
CA LEU A 35 -0.35 -2.44 2.99
C LEU A 35 0.55 -1.23 2.74
N ILE A 36 1.87 -1.43 2.85
CA ILE A 36 2.87 -0.42 2.58
C ILE A 36 3.74 -0.82 1.39
N GLU A 37 4.27 0.18 0.69
CA GLU A 37 5.43 0.06 -0.18
C GLU A 37 6.66 0.34 0.68
N GLN A 38 7.58 -0.62 0.79
CA GLN A 38 8.77 -0.45 1.61
C GLN A 38 9.73 0.56 0.96
N THR A 39 10.03 1.65 1.66
CA THR A 39 10.96 2.69 1.18
C THR A 39 12.30 2.66 1.90
N GLY A 40 12.40 1.90 3.00
CA GLY A 40 13.63 1.67 3.76
C GLY A 40 13.49 0.55 4.80
N PRO A 41 14.54 0.26 5.59
CA PRO A 41 14.54 -0.87 6.53
C PRO A 41 13.51 -0.76 7.65
N PHE A 42 13.15 0.48 8.04
CA PHE A 42 12.22 0.79 9.13
C PHE A 42 11.10 1.72 8.69
N GLU A 43 10.97 1.97 7.39
CA GLU A 43 10.01 2.93 6.85
C GLU A 43 9.37 2.47 5.57
N GLY A 44 8.14 2.94 5.35
CA GLY A 44 7.37 2.65 4.16
C GLY A 44 6.32 3.71 3.91
N LYS A 45 5.74 3.64 2.72
CA LYS A 45 4.65 4.50 2.27
C LYS A 45 3.35 3.70 2.26
N ILE A 46 2.30 4.21 2.88
CA ILE A 46 1.01 3.54 2.90
C ILE A 46 0.46 3.47 1.47
N VAL A 47 0.16 2.27 1.00
CA VAL A 47 -0.53 2.01 -0.28
C VAL A 47 -2.02 1.84 -0.02
N ARG A 48 -2.39 1.11 1.05
CA ARG A 48 -3.79 0.87 1.41
C ARG A 48 -3.97 0.62 2.89
N LEU A 49 -4.98 1.23 3.50
CA LEU A 49 -5.47 0.87 4.83
C LEU A 49 -6.45 -0.32 4.75
N ILE A 50 -6.28 -1.28 5.64
CA ILE A 50 -7.13 -2.46 5.84
C ILE A 50 -7.60 -2.43 7.30
N SER A 51 -8.61 -1.62 7.58
CA SER A 51 -9.19 -1.53 8.93
C SER A 51 -10.65 -1.96 8.93
N PRO A 52 -11.11 -2.74 9.92
CA PRO A 52 -12.52 -2.99 10.14
C PRO A 52 -13.26 -1.78 10.73
N ASP A 53 -12.57 -0.77 11.26
CA ASP A 53 -13.17 0.46 11.80
C ASP A 53 -13.20 1.57 10.72
N PRO A 54 -14.39 2.00 10.26
CA PRO A 54 -14.52 3.08 9.28
C PRO A 54 -13.90 4.41 9.73
N GLN A 55 -13.82 4.68 11.04
CA GLN A 55 -13.24 5.92 11.56
C GLN A 55 -11.74 6.02 11.27
N ASP A 56 -11.04 4.90 11.08
CA ASP A 56 -9.63 4.92 10.71
C ASP A 56 -9.41 5.49 9.31
N TYR A 57 -10.39 5.37 8.40
CA TYR A 57 -10.31 5.96 7.06
C TYR A 57 -10.46 7.49 7.06
N LEU A 58 -10.91 8.08 8.17
CA LEU A 58 -10.99 9.53 8.36
C LEU A 58 -9.69 10.13 8.90
N LYS A 59 -8.76 9.29 9.36
CA LYS A 59 -7.48 9.72 9.92
C LYS A 59 -6.49 9.98 8.80
N GLU A 60 -6.12 11.23 8.60
CA GLU A 60 -5.19 11.65 7.54
C GLU A 60 -3.84 10.92 7.61
N GLN A 61 -3.38 10.56 8.81
CA GLN A 61 -2.14 9.80 9.02
C GLN A 61 -2.18 8.38 8.46
N TYR A 62 -3.37 7.83 8.20
CA TYR A 62 -3.56 6.51 7.59
C TYR A 62 -3.92 6.58 6.11
N ALA A 63 -3.97 7.79 5.55
CA ALA A 63 -4.25 7.97 4.13
C ALA A 63 -3.15 7.33 3.26
N PRO A 64 -3.50 6.77 2.09
CA PRO A 64 -2.52 6.37 1.09
C PRO A 64 -1.57 7.52 0.76
N GLY A 65 -0.29 7.21 0.63
CA GLY A 65 0.76 8.17 0.36
C GLY A 65 1.52 8.65 1.59
N GLN A 66 0.98 8.45 2.79
CA GLN A 66 1.66 8.83 4.02
C GLN A 66 2.87 7.93 4.31
N LYS A 67 3.91 8.53 4.90
CA LYS A 67 5.08 7.78 5.39
C LYS A 67 4.79 7.24 6.78
N ILE A 68 5.20 6.01 7.03
CA ILE A 68 5.09 5.37 8.34
C ILE A 68 6.40 4.68 8.70
N GLN A 69 6.71 4.68 10.00
CA GLN A 69 7.82 3.95 10.57
C GLN A 69 7.30 2.65 11.20
N PHE A 70 8.01 1.55 11.02
CA PHE A 70 7.64 0.24 11.56
C PHE A 70 8.87 -0.55 11.98
N GLN A 71 8.67 -1.46 12.94
CA GLN A 71 9.69 -2.44 13.31
C GLN A 71 9.61 -3.59 12.30
N PRO A 72 10.70 -3.93 11.60
CA PRO A 72 10.67 -5.07 10.70
C PRO A 72 10.62 -6.38 11.49
N GLU A 73 9.90 -7.36 10.95
CA GLU A 73 9.65 -8.66 11.60
C GLU A 73 10.91 -9.49 11.86
N TRP A 74 12.02 -9.25 11.15
CA TRP A 74 13.29 -9.98 11.36
C TRP A 74 14.05 -9.55 12.63
N LEU A 75 13.55 -8.56 13.37
CA LEU A 75 14.09 -8.13 14.66
C LEU A 75 13.29 -8.64 15.87
N VAL A 76 12.18 -9.36 15.64
CA VAL A 76 11.30 -9.90 16.67
C VAL A 76 11.54 -11.40 16.87
#